data_AF-A0A196SCW3-F1
#
_entry.id   AF-A0A196SCW3-F1
#
_cell.length_a   1.000
_cell.length_b   1.000
_cell.length_c   1.000
_cell.angle_alpha   90.00
_cell.angle_beta   90.00
_cell.angle_gamma   90.00
#
_symmetry.space_group_name_H-M   'P 1'
#
loop_
_entity.id
_entity.type
_entity.pdbx_description
1 polymer ?
#
loop_
_entity_poly.entity_id
_entity_poly.type
_entity_poly.pdbx_seq_one_letter_code
_entity_poly.pdbx_strand_id
1 'polypeptide(L)'
;KLERLRFEAGAFANGFNLVLNDLPSLVDFQFSAGCFTGKPPGRRLADVSGYGLRINYCLSIRRVVIGKKVFTQVKTVTIANLPAIEEVTIEEGALPSVEVLNMEDTPSVKKVSIAPGSLEVCETLVMVDVAIRAENVKDVLEVSRECLKSLNRVMVNSVGFMMELVEDLKEKLGKDVEVDVVTPTTVAPTTVAPTVAPTTVAPTTVPTSVVPTVAPTVAPTIIPPTTIPPTLRPTTIPPTLHPTPKPTPIPTQSPSTPNVNDCWSSGIPLNATEIVIPDNSCNGEEDGLDLSDYTELKKLTVGNNCFAKLGSVEIIHMNTFLESIIIGMNSFMGGNSNPDNTLFIYDLNSLVELRIGRYSFSNYSLCDITYADALEVLEIGNVNEDSFNFQYGSLKLTCLAMTSVSS
;
A
#
# COMPACT_ATOMS: atom_id res chain seq x y z
N LYS A 1 1.04 1.74 -8.66
CA LYS A 1 1.64 2.88 -9.43
C LYS A 1 1.80 4.16 -8.61
N LEU A 2 1.21 4.26 -7.43
CA LEU A 2 1.34 5.41 -6.52
C LEU A 2 2.80 5.82 -6.30
N GLU A 3 3.21 6.96 -6.87
CA GLU A 3 4.60 7.44 -6.82
C GLU A 3 4.88 8.41 -5.68
N ARG A 4 3.86 9.12 -5.22
CA ARG A 4 3.99 10.18 -4.22
C ARG A 4 2.84 10.11 -3.24
N LEU A 5 3.16 10.14 -1.95
CA LEU A 5 2.20 10.21 -0.87
C LEU A 5 2.54 11.42 0.00
N ARG A 6 1.59 12.36 0.09
CA ARG A 6 1.73 13.59 0.86
C ARG A 6 0.54 13.76 1.78
N PHE A 7 0.82 14.03 3.05
CA PHE A 7 -0.20 14.47 4.00
C PHE A 7 -0.20 15.99 4.08
N GLU A 8 -1.34 16.60 3.81
CA GLU A 8 -1.55 18.04 3.96
C GLU A 8 -1.95 18.39 5.40
N ALA A 9 -1.89 19.67 5.75
CA ALA A 9 -2.10 20.12 7.12
C ALA A 9 -3.40 19.58 7.74
N GLY A 10 -3.31 19.00 8.94
CA GLY A 10 -4.47 18.47 9.67
C GLY A 10 -5.06 17.16 9.14
N ALA A 11 -4.52 16.57 8.06
CA ALA A 11 -4.88 15.22 7.67
C ALA A 11 -4.48 14.23 8.77
N PHE A 12 -5.40 13.35 9.18
CA PHE A 12 -5.16 12.44 10.31
C PHE A 12 -4.66 13.19 11.56
N ALA A 13 -5.22 14.37 11.85
CA ALA A 13 -4.69 15.27 12.89
C ALA A 13 -4.48 14.60 14.25
N ASN A 14 -5.36 13.68 14.64
CA ASN A 14 -5.22 12.85 15.83
C ASN A 14 -5.00 11.36 15.51
N GLY A 15 -4.53 11.03 14.31
CA GLY A 15 -4.16 9.67 13.95
C GLY A 15 -2.98 9.17 14.78
N PHE A 16 -2.98 7.86 15.04
CA PHE A 16 -2.01 7.20 15.93
C PHE A 16 -1.01 6.33 15.19
N ASN A 17 -1.48 5.64 14.16
CA ASN A 17 -0.69 4.68 13.40
C ASN A 17 -0.66 5.06 11.92
N LEU A 18 0.50 4.86 11.33
CA LEU A 18 0.66 4.83 9.90
C LEU A 18 1.45 3.60 9.50
N VAL A 19 0.86 2.80 8.61
CA VAL A 19 1.49 1.63 8.02
C VAL A 19 1.55 1.81 6.51
N LEU A 20 2.78 1.88 5.99
CA LEU A 20 3.11 1.81 4.57
C LEU A 20 3.89 0.52 4.35
N ASN A 21 3.28 -0.45 3.69
CA ASN A 21 3.90 -1.76 3.48
C ASN A 21 3.79 -2.19 2.03
N ASP A 22 4.91 -2.58 1.42
CA ASP A 22 4.94 -3.08 0.04
C ASP A 22 4.33 -2.08 -0.96
N LEU A 23 4.91 -0.87 -0.97
CA LEU A 23 4.59 0.21 -1.91
C LEU A 23 5.77 0.41 -2.86
N PRO A 24 6.03 -0.52 -3.80
CA PRO A 24 7.27 -0.56 -4.57
C PRO A 24 7.42 0.62 -5.54
N SER A 25 6.33 1.30 -5.92
CA SER A 25 6.36 2.50 -6.76
C SER A 25 6.54 3.81 -5.99
N LEU A 26 6.37 3.81 -4.66
CA LEU A 26 6.40 5.04 -3.86
C LEU A 26 7.84 5.59 -3.85
N VAL A 27 8.02 6.78 -4.43
CA VAL A 27 9.32 7.45 -4.56
C VAL A 27 9.54 8.51 -3.48
N ASP A 28 8.48 9.25 -3.15
CA ASP A 28 8.53 10.40 -2.27
C ASP A 28 7.41 10.37 -1.24
N PHE A 29 7.78 10.64 0.02
CA PHE A 29 6.89 10.54 1.16
C PHE A 29 7.06 11.72 2.12
N GLN A 30 5.99 12.50 2.32
CA GLN A 30 6.04 13.76 3.08
C GLN A 30 4.83 13.98 3.98
N PHE A 31 5.08 14.60 5.14
CA PHE A 31 4.04 15.10 6.05
C PHE A 31 4.08 16.61 6.15
N SER A 32 2.91 17.24 6.19
CA SER A 32 2.74 18.63 6.58
C SER A 32 2.52 18.76 8.09
N ALA A 33 2.66 19.98 8.62
CA ALA A 33 2.42 20.26 10.03
C ALA A 33 1.00 19.88 10.48
N GLY A 34 0.85 19.43 11.73
CA GLY A 34 -0.46 19.12 12.30
C GLY A 34 -1.03 17.73 11.94
N CYS A 35 -0.31 16.91 11.18
CA CYS A 35 -0.67 15.51 10.94
C CYS A 35 -0.23 14.63 12.12
N PHE A 36 -1.02 13.61 12.48
CA PHE A 36 -0.66 12.59 13.49
C PHE A 36 -0.19 13.18 14.85
N THR A 37 -0.80 14.29 15.28
CA THR A 37 -0.47 14.97 16.54
C THR A 37 -1.23 14.43 17.75
N GLY A 38 -2.02 13.37 17.55
CA GLY A 38 -3.09 12.95 18.45
C GLY A 38 -2.65 12.75 19.88
N LYS A 39 -3.40 13.35 20.81
CA LYS A 39 -3.40 12.93 22.22
C LYS A 39 -4.30 11.69 22.32
N PRO A 40 -3.95 10.67 23.13
CA PRO A 40 -4.82 9.51 23.32
C PRO A 40 -6.19 10.03 23.74
N PRO A 41 -7.29 9.78 22.99
CA PRO A 41 -8.60 10.00 23.57
C PRO A 41 -8.74 9.05 24.74
N GLY A 42 -9.58 9.38 25.72
CA GLY A 42 -10.09 8.41 26.69
C GLY A 42 -10.94 7.28 26.07
N ARG A 43 -10.83 7.07 24.74
CA ARG A 43 -11.58 6.08 23.96
C ARG A 43 -10.61 5.03 23.44
N ARG A 44 -10.92 3.75 23.65
CA ARG A 44 -10.20 2.61 23.07
C ARG A 44 -10.33 2.74 21.55
N LEU A 45 -9.24 3.10 20.88
CA LEU A 45 -9.12 2.98 19.43
C LEU A 45 -8.63 1.57 19.11
N ALA A 46 -8.94 1.10 17.91
CA ALA A 46 -8.57 -0.23 17.45
C ALA A 46 -7.07 -0.45 17.70
N ASP A 47 -6.77 -1.46 18.51
CA ASP A 47 -5.43 -1.95 18.78
C ASP A 47 -4.94 -2.68 17.52
N VAL A 48 -4.67 -1.92 16.46
CA VAL A 48 -4.04 -2.43 15.24
C VAL A 48 -2.57 -2.66 15.56
N SER A 49 -2.28 -3.55 16.51
CA SER A 49 -0.95 -4.03 16.87
C SER A 49 0.12 -2.93 17.03
N GLY A 50 -0.02 -2.11 18.07
CA GLY A 50 1.03 -1.22 18.57
C GLY A 50 1.12 0.16 17.89
N TYR A 51 1.24 1.20 18.73
CA TYR A 51 1.44 2.61 18.34
C TYR A 51 2.71 2.77 17.50
N GLY A 52 2.56 2.81 16.17
CA GLY A 52 3.67 2.63 15.24
C GLY A 52 3.60 3.51 14.00
N LEU A 53 4.77 3.99 13.58
CA LEU A 53 5.03 4.42 12.20
C LEU A 53 5.84 3.31 11.53
N ARG A 54 5.26 2.65 10.53
CA ARG A 54 5.93 1.56 9.80
C ARG A 54 6.01 1.91 8.32
N ILE A 55 7.23 1.94 7.78
CA ILE A 55 7.53 2.07 6.37
C ILE A 55 8.38 0.85 6.01
N ASN A 56 7.79 -0.09 5.28
CA ASN A 56 8.40 -1.38 5.02
C ASN A 56 8.22 -1.82 3.56
N TYR A 57 9.22 -2.49 3.00
CA TYR A 57 9.20 -3.04 1.63
C TYR A 57 8.86 -1.99 0.54
N CYS A 58 9.20 -0.72 0.75
CA CYS A 58 8.97 0.34 -0.24
C CYS A 58 10.23 0.48 -1.13
N LEU A 59 10.31 -0.32 -2.19
CA LEU A 59 11.57 -0.53 -2.92
C LEU A 59 12.12 0.68 -3.68
N SER A 60 11.27 1.64 -4.07
CA SER A 60 11.68 2.82 -4.85
C SER A 60 11.78 4.12 -4.04
N ILE A 61 11.49 4.08 -2.73
CA ILE A 61 11.47 5.29 -1.93
C ILE A 61 12.88 5.85 -1.79
N ARG A 62 13.08 7.11 -2.14
CA ARG A 62 14.40 7.77 -2.08
C ARG A 62 14.52 8.74 -0.92
N ARG A 63 13.41 9.35 -0.51
CA ARG A 63 13.38 10.31 0.58
C ARG A 63 12.16 10.10 1.47
N VAL A 64 12.41 10.13 2.78
CA VAL A 64 11.38 10.14 3.82
C VAL A 64 11.57 11.41 4.64
N VAL A 65 10.55 12.26 4.70
CA VAL A 65 10.57 13.47 5.54
C VAL A 65 9.45 13.39 6.57
N ILE A 66 9.81 13.16 7.82
CA ILE A 66 8.93 13.20 8.99
C ILE A 66 8.86 14.64 9.49
N GLY A 67 7.71 15.30 9.24
CA GLY A 67 7.54 16.73 9.48
C GLY A 67 7.56 17.18 10.94
N LYS A 68 7.64 18.49 11.17
CA LYS A 68 7.71 19.08 12.53
C LYS A 68 6.54 18.65 13.43
N LYS A 69 6.86 18.25 14.67
CA LYS A 69 5.88 17.98 15.74
C LYS A 69 4.80 16.96 15.37
N VAL A 70 5.08 16.04 14.44
CA VAL A 70 4.17 14.93 14.09
C VAL A 70 4.47 13.68 14.93
N PHE A 71 3.53 12.75 14.98
CA PHE A 71 3.62 11.46 15.68
C PHE A 71 3.97 11.59 17.17
N THR A 72 3.20 12.41 17.89
CA THR A 72 3.50 12.76 19.29
C THR A 72 3.38 11.60 20.27
N GLN A 73 2.71 10.50 19.90
CA GLN A 73 2.44 9.35 20.78
C GLN A 73 2.96 8.02 20.24
N VAL A 74 3.56 8.00 19.05
CA VAL A 74 4.13 6.78 18.48
C VAL A 74 5.24 6.27 19.39
N LYS A 75 5.23 4.97 19.66
CA LYS A 75 6.21 4.30 20.52
C LYS A 75 7.32 3.64 19.71
N THR A 76 6.99 3.15 18.53
CA THR A 76 7.95 2.47 17.66
C THR A 76 7.91 3.05 16.26
N VAL A 77 9.09 3.33 15.72
CA VAL A 77 9.25 3.68 14.31
C VAL A 77 10.01 2.55 13.64
N THR A 78 9.57 2.12 12.46
CA THR A 78 10.23 1.11 11.64
C THR A 78 10.38 1.64 10.23
N ILE A 79 11.61 1.72 9.75
CA ILE A 79 12.01 2.10 8.39
C ILE A 79 12.85 0.94 7.88
N ALA A 80 12.22 -0.03 7.21
CA ALA A 80 12.84 -1.30 6.89
C ALA A 80 12.67 -1.72 5.42
N ASN A 81 13.60 -2.51 4.88
CA ASN A 81 13.54 -3.06 3.53
C ASN A 81 13.38 -1.99 2.44
N LEU A 82 14.19 -0.92 2.53
CA LEU A 82 14.16 0.22 1.61
C LEU A 82 15.49 0.31 0.84
N PRO A 83 15.73 -0.54 -0.17
CA PRO A 83 17.04 -0.62 -0.84
C PRO A 83 17.43 0.66 -1.61
N ALA A 84 16.48 1.52 -1.96
CA ALA A 84 16.71 2.77 -2.69
C ALA A 84 16.70 4.04 -1.83
N ILE A 85 16.46 3.95 -0.51
CA ILE A 85 16.38 5.14 0.35
C ILE A 85 17.74 5.83 0.40
N GLU A 86 17.76 7.14 0.16
CA GLU A 86 18.96 7.97 0.20
C GLU A 86 18.94 8.95 1.38
N GLU A 87 17.76 9.48 1.71
CA GLU A 87 17.60 10.51 2.74
C GLU A 87 16.44 10.20 3.68
N VAL A 88 16.71 10.24 4.99
CA VAL A 88 15.69 10.21 6.05
C VAL A 88 15.82 11.49 6.86
N THR A 89 14.78 12.29 6.91
CA THR A 89 14.76 13.56 7.64
C THR A 89 13.67 13.54 8.68
N ILE A 90 14.04 13.77 9.94
CA ILE A 90 13.15 13.94 11.08
C ILE A 90 13.26 15.40 11.51
N GLU A 91 12.20 16.16 11.27
CA GLU A 91 12.17 17.59 11.55
C GLU A 91 11.88 17.89 13.03
N GLU A 92 12.11 19.14 13.42
CA GLU A 92 12.11 19.63 14.80
C GLU A 92 10.88 19.17 15.61
N GLY A 93 11.13 18.58 16.77
CA GLY A 93 10.10 18.16 17.72
C GLY A 93 9.26 16.96 17.27
N ALA A 94 9.62 16.27 16.19
CA ALA A 94 8.91 15.08 15.73
C ALA A 94 9.21 13.87 16.61
N LEU A 95 8.25 12.94 16.70
CA LEU A 95 8.44 11.64 17.38
C LEU A 95 8.92 11.73 18.85
N PRO A 96 8.37 12.63 19.69
CA PRO A 96 8.88 12.87 21.05
C PRO A 96 8.70 11.67 22.00
N SER A 97 7.75 10.78 21.73
CA SER A 97 7.40 9.63 22.58
C SER A 97 7.96 8.29 22.11
N VAL A 98 8.76 8.29 21.05
CA VAL A 98 9.32 7.06 20.48
C VAL A 98 10.35 6.49 21.42
N GLU A 99 10.20 5.22 21.76
CA GLU A 99 11.11 4.45 22.62
C GLU A 99 12.10 3.64 21.76
N VAL A 100 11.67 3.20 20.57
CA VAL A 100 12.46 2.39 19.64
C VAL A 100 12.38 2.95 18.22
N LEU A 101 13.54 3.31 17.66
CA LEU A 101 13.69 3.58 16.22
C LEU A 101 14.41 2.40 15.58
N ASN A 102 13.73 1.71 14.66
CA ASN A 102 14.27 0.59 13.90
C ASN A 102 14.55 0.97 12.45
N MET A 103 15.81 0.88 12.03
CA MET A 103 16.24 0.96 10.64
C MET A 103 16.94 -0.34 10.23
N GLU A 104 16.39 -1.03 9.24
CA GLU A 104 16.87 -2.36 8.81
C GLU A 104 16.85 -2.46 7.27
N ASP A 105 17.86 -3.08 6.67
CA ASP A 105 17.92 -3.28 5.21
C ASP A 105 17.73 -1.97 4.42
N THR A 106 18.52 -0.95 4.79
CA THR A 106 18.53 0.37 4.12
C THR A 106 19.94 0.71 3.62
N PRO A 107 20.52 -0.11 2.71
CA PRO A 107 21.93 -0.05 2.35
C PRO A 107 22.34 1.22 1.60
N SER A 108 21.40 1.93 0.98
CA SER A 108 21.69 3.10 0.13
C SER A 108 21.58 4.45 0.87
N VAL A 109 21.29 4.44 2.17
CA VAL A 109 21.17 5.67 2.98
C VAL A 109 22.46 6.48 2.88
N LYS A 110 22.34 7.73 2.46
CA LYS A 110 23.43 8.71 2.41
C LYS A 110 23.33 9.73 3.53
N LYS A 111 22.11 10.01 4.00
CA LYS A 111 21.84 11.02 5.00
C LYS A 111 20.64 10.65 5.88
N VAL A 112 20.82 10.75 7.19
CA VAL A 112 19.80 10.67 8.24
C VAL A 112 19.93 11.94 9.07
N SER A 113 18.98 12.86 8.92
CA SER A 113 18.94 14.11 9.67
C SER A 113 17.91 14.02 10.77
N ILE A 114 18.32 14.29 12.01
CA ILE A 114 17.42 14.36 13.17
C ILE A 114 17.57 15.74 13.80
N ALA A 115 16.54 16.56 13.63
CA ALA A 115 16.52 17.92 14.14
C ALA A 115 16.25 17.96 15.67
N PRO A 116 16.66 19.05 16.35
CA PRO A 116 16.48 19.24 17.79
C PRO A 116 15.06 18.96 18.31
N GLY A 117 14.96 18.46 19.55
CA GLY A 117 13.69 18.14 20.20
C GLY A 117 13.00 16.88 19.68
N SER A 118 13.62 16.16 18.74
CA SER A 118 13.07 14.92 18.20
C SER A 118 13.61 13.69 18.93
N LEU A 119 12.80 12.62 18.98
CA LEU A 119 13.17 11.33 19.58
C LEU A 119 13.70 11.45 21.03
N GLU A 120 13.12 12.35 21.84
CA GLU A 120 13.66 12.67 23.17
C GLU A 120 13.73 11.45 24.11
N VAL A 121 12.72 10.60 24.08
CA VAL A 121 12.63 9.40 24.94
C VAL A 121 13.13 8.12 24.26
N CYS A 122 13.74 8.21 23.08
CA CYS A 122 14.21 7.04 22.34
C CYS A 122 15.33 6.35 23.11
N GLU A 123 15.08 5.13 23.58
CA GLU A 123 16.02 4.35 24.41
C GLU A 123 16.88 3.44 23.53
N THR A 124 16.28 2.84 22.49
CA THR A 124 16.94 1.87 21.61
C THR A 124 16.91 2.33 20.17
N LEU A 125 18.10 2.42 19.55
CA LEU A 125 18.27 2.63 18.12
C LEU A 125 18.74 1.34 17.46
N VAL A 126 18.02 0.84 16.47
CA VAL A 126 18.41 -0.34 15.69
C VAL A 126 18.86 0.12 14.32
N MET A 127 20.07 -0.26 13.93
CA MET A 127 20.64 0.01 12.62
C MET A 127 21.29 -1.27 12.10
N VAL A 128 20.55 -2.06 11.34
CA VAL A 128 21.03 -3.30 10.73
C VAL A 128 21.07 -3.12 9.22
N ASP A 129 22.23 -3.40 8.59
CA ASP A 129 22.41 -3.24 7.14
C ASP A 129 22.07 -1.83 6.61
N VAL A 130 22.38 -0.81 7.41
CA VAL A 130 22.12 0.61 7.11
C VAL A 130 23.35 1.25 6.45
N ALA A 131 23.12 2.10 5.44
CA ALA A 131 24.14 2.97 4.84
C ALA A 131 25.40 2.27 4.30
N ILE A 132 25.36 0.96 4.03
CA ILE A 132 26.50 0.15 3.54
C ILE A 132 27.15 0.74 2.27
N ARG A 133 26.39 1.48 1.45
CA ARG A 133 26.84 2.08 0.19
C ARG A 133 27.26 3.55 0.31
N ALA A 134 27.26 4.13 1.51
CA ALA A 134 27.68 5.51 1.70
C ALA A 134 29.19 5.67 1.54
N GLU A 135 29.61 6.77 0.92
CA GLU A 135 31.02 7.07 0.65
C GLU A 135 31.77 7.53 1.91
N ASN A 136 31.08 8.26 2.80
CA ASN A 136 31.64 8.82 4.01
C ASN A 136 30.67 8.63 5.18
N VAL A 137 31.07 7.85 6.18
CA VAL A 137 30.29 7.54 7.38
C VAL A 137 29.87 8.80 8.15
N LYS A 138 30.77 9.79 8.25
CA LYS A 138 30.55 10.99 9.06
C LYS A 138 29.45 11.90 8.51
N ASP A 139 29.14 11.78 7.23
CA ASP A 139 28.09 12.55 6.56
C ASP A 139 26.72 11.85 6.66
N VAL A 140 26.69 10.58 7.09
CA VAL A 140 25.46 9.78 7.17
C VAL A 140 24.53 10.29 8.26
N LEU A 141 25.03 10.68 9.44
CA LEU A 141 24.19 11.10 10.56
C LEU A 141 24.32 12.61 10.83
N GLU A 142 23.27 13.38 10.60
CA GLU A 142 23.18 14.77 11.02
C GLU A 142 22.32 14.85 12.29
N VAL A 143 22.97 14.85 13.46
CA VAL A 143 22.30 14.86 14.77
C VAL A 143 22.98 15.85 15.71
N SER A 144 22.26 16.29 16.74
CA SER A 144 22.79 17.18 17.79
C SER A 144 22.49 16.62 19.18
N ARG A 145 23.10 17.22 20.21
CA ARG A 145 22.85 16.88 21.63
C ARG A 145 21.42 17.13 22.09
N GLU A 146 20.64 17.87 21.31
CA GLU A 146 19.22 18.14 21.59
C GLU A 146 18.28 17.04 21.08
N CYS A 147 18.82 16.01 20.42
CA CYS A 147 18.11 14.84 19.91
C CYS A 147 18.44 13.61 20.77
N LEU A 148 17.62 12.54 20.70
CA LEU A 148 17.98 11.21 21.25
C LEU A 148 18.41 11.23 22.74
N LYS A 149 17.78 12.05 23.58
CA LYS A 149 18.25 12.34 24.95
C LYS A 149 18.34 11.08 25.83
N SER A 150 17.33 10.21 25.77
CA SER A 150 17.29 8.96 26.53
C SER A 150 18.03 7.78 25.89
N LEU A 151 18.67 7.97 24.72
CA LEU A 151 19.32 6.87 24.00
C LEU A 151 20.40 6.23 24.88
N ASN A 152 20.23 4.93 25.14
CA ASN A 152 21.12 4.16 25.99
C ASN A 152 21.72 2.96 25.25
N ARG A 153 21.04 2.46 24.21
CA ARG A 153 21.44 1.25 23.48
C ARG A 153 21.33 1.44 21.97
N VAL A 154 22.33 0.94 21.26
CA VAL A 154 22.35 0.85 19.80
C VAL A 154 22.58 -0.60 19.40
N MET A 155 21.69 -1.13 18.56
CA MET A 155 21.79 -2.49 18.02
C MET A 155 22.27 -2.41 16.56
N VAL A 156 23.38 -3.07 16.24
CA VAL A 156 23.98 -3.07 14.89
C VAL A 156 24.40 -4.46 14.45
N ASN A 157 24.53 -4.71 13.15
CA ASN A 157 25.20 -5.91 12.65
C ASN A 157 26.68 -5.63 12.32
N SER A 158 27.49 -6.68 12.30
CA SER A 158 28.94 -6.56 12.12
C SER A 158 29.32 -6.32 10.66
N VAL A 159 29.28 -5.05 10.25
CA VAL A 159 30.07 -4.52 9.15
C VAL A 159 30.93 -3.40 9.74
N GLY A 160 32.23 -3.34 9.43
CA GLY A 160 33.14 -2.36 10.06
C GLY A 160 32.64 -0.91 9.94
N PHE A 161 31.88 -0.62 8.88
CA PHE A 161 31.17 0.62 8.63
C PHE A 161 30.17 1.00 9.75
N MET A 162 29.41 0.04 10.28
CA MET A 162 28.39 0.31 11.30
C MET A 162 28.99 0.67 12.65
N MET A 163 30.16 0.11 12.99
CA MET A 163 30.85 0.52 14.22
C MET A 163 31.38 1.95 14.11
N GLU A 164 31.91 2.36 12.95
CA GLU A 164 32.31 3.76 12.71
C GLU A 164 31.12 4.71 12.81
N LEU A 165 29.95 4.31 12.31
CA LEU A 165 28.71 5.09 12.41
C LEU A 165 28.28 5.31 13.87
N VAL A 166 28.41 4.27 14.71
CA VAL A 166 28.11 4.34 16.13
C VAL A 166 29.08 5.24 16.89
N GLU A 167 30.37 5.22 16.54
CA GLU A 167 31.36 6.11 17.16
C GLU A 167 31.12 7.59 16.77
N ASP A 168 30.78 7.88 15.51
CA ASP A 168 30.36 9.21 15.08
C ASP A 168 29.08 9.69 15.81
N LEU A 169 28.11 8.80 16.03
CA LEU A 169 26.92 9.08 16.83
C LEU A 169 27.26 9.43 18.28
N LYS A 170 28.15 8.67 18.94
CA LYS A 170 28.61 8.96 20.31
C LYS A 170 29.31 10.32 20.40
N GLU A 171 30.18 10.63 19.44
CA GLU A 171 30.89 11.92 19.37
C GLU A 171 29.90 13.09 19.26
N LYS A 172 28.92 12.99 18.34
CA LYS A 172 27.91 14.04 18.10
C LYS A 172 26.96 14.23 19.27
N LEU A 173 26.54 13.15 19.94
CA LEU A 173 25.69 13.23 21.13
C LEU A 173 26.49 13.61 22.40
N GLY A 174 27.81 13.40 22.40
CA GLY A 174 28.68 13.64 23.55
C GLY A 174 28.35 12.77 24.75
N LYS A 175 27.87 11.54 24.53
CA LYS A 175 27.56 10.53 25.55
C LYS A 175 27.89 9.13 25.05
N ASP A 176 28.19 8.24 25.99
CA ASP A 176 28.35 6.81 25.71
C ASP A 176 26.99 6.12 25.56
N VAL A 177 26.95 5.09 24.71
CA VAL A 177 25.81 4.20 24.49
C VAL A 177 26.29 2.75 24.46
N GLU A 178 25.49 1.85 25.01
CA GLU A 178 25.69 0.41 24.91
C GLU A 178 25.52 -0.04 23.47
N VAL A 179 26.40 -0.92 22.99
CA VAL A 179 26.39 -1.40 21.60
C VAL A 179 26.19 -2.91 21.61
N ASP A 180 25.04 -3.34 21.12
CA ASP A 180 24.70 -4.75 20.96
C ASP A 180 24.88 -5.17 19.50
N VAL A 181 25.72 -6.18 19.28
CA VAL A 181 25.93 -6.73 17.94
C VAL A 181 24.92 -7.84 17.69
N VAL A 182 23.97 -7.58 16.79
CA VAL A 182 22.98 -8.58 16.35
C VAL A 182 23.70 -9.59 15.48
N THR A 183 23.80 -10.84 15.93
CA THR A 183 24.31 -11.93 15.09
C THR A 183 23.21 -12.36 14.13
N PRO A 184 23.48 -12.47 12.81
CA PRO A 184 22.51 -13.04 11.90
C PRO A 184 22.19 -14.44 12.40
N THR A 185 20.92 -14.66 12.78
CA THR A 185 20.45 -16.00 13.10
C THR A 185 20.30 -16.71 11.75
N THR A 186 21.42 -17.25 11.25
CA THR A 186 21.37 -18.22 10.16
C THR A 186 20.54 -19.39 10.68
N VAL A 187 19.27 -19.44 10.30
CA VAL A 187 18.48 -20.65 10.45
C VAL A 187 19.17 -21.66 9.54
N ALA A 188 20.04 -22.50 10.11
CA ALA A 188 20.60 -23.63 9.39
C ALA A 188 19.40 -24.37 8.79
N PRO A 189 19.40 -24.73 7.49
CA PRO A 189 18.30 -25.46 6.91
C PRO A 189 18.13 -26.73 7.73
N THR A 190 17.07 -26.79 8.53
CA THR A 190 16.64 -28.02 9.16
C THR A 190 16.12 -28.90 8.02
N THR A 191 17.04 -29.64 7.40
CA THR A 191 16.70 -30.85 6.64
C THR A 191 16.03 -31.80 7.63
N VAL A 192 14.71 -31.68 7.74
CA VAL A 192 13.88 -32.75 8.29
C VAL A 192 14.01 -33.88 7.28
N ALA A 193 14.83 -34.88 7.61
CA ALA A 193 14.90 -36.11 6.85
C ALA A 193 13.48 -36.68 6.74
N PRO A 194 12.96 -36.93 5.53
CA PRO A 194 11.64 -37.52 5.38
C PRO A 194 11.73 -38.98 5.82
N THR A 195 11.32 -39.28 7.04
CA THR A 195 11.03 -40.65 7.48
C THR A 195 9.68 -41.04 6.90
N VAL A 196 9.67 -41.38 5.61
CA VAL A 196 8.60 -42.19 5.03
C VAL A 196 9.27 -43.38 4.36
N ALA A 197 9.15 -44.53 5.00
CA ALA A 197 9.55 -45.81 4.43
C ALA A 197 8.79 -46.03 3.11
N PRO A 198 9.48 -46.27 1.98
CA PRO A 198 8.80 -46.50 0.72
C PRO A 198 8.20 -47.90 0.73
N THR A 199 6.87 -47.99 0.57
CA THR A 199 6.21 -49.24 0.25
C THR A 199 6.53 -49.58 -1.21
N THR A 200 7.23 -50.68 -1.40
CA THR A 200 7.65 -51.23 -2.69
C THR A 200 6.45 -51.74 -3.49
N VAL A 201 6.21 -51.16 -4.66
CA VAL A 201 5.52 -51.83 -5.76
C VAL A 201 6.49 -51.87 -6.94
N ALA A 202 6.83 -53.08 -7.36
CA ALA A 202 7.87 -53.36 -8.36
C ALA A 202 7.48 -52.84 -9.76
N PRO A 203 8.39 -52.16 -10.48
CA PRO A 203 8.19 -51.82 -11.88
C PRO A 203 8.75 -52.93 -12.79
N THR A 204 7.93 -53.39 -13.72
CA THR A 204 8.30 -54.32 -14.78
C THR A 204 9.16 -53.61 -15.84
N THR A 205 10.32 -54.20 -16.11
CA THR A 205 11.32 -53.79 -17.10
C THR A 205 10.89 -54.09 -18.54
N VAL A 206 11.11 -53.17 -19.50
CA VAL A 206 11.74 -53.45 -20.81
C VAL A 206 12.43 -52.16 -21.36
N PRO A 207 13.67 -52.20 -21.88
CA PRO A 207 14.45 -51.04 -22.30
C PRO A 207 14.62 -50.91 -23.84
N THR A 208 14.89 -49.70 -24.34
CA THR A 208 15.61 -49.44 -25.61
C THR A 208 16.17 -48.00 -25.57
N SER A 209 17.45 -47.79 -25.24
CA SER A 209 18.62 -47.55 -26.14
C SER A 209 18.30 -46.55 -27.28
N VAL A 210 19.03 -45.47 -27.57
CA VAL A 210 20.49 -45.25 -27.65
C VAL A 210 20.80 -43.73 -27.77
N VAL A 211 21.81 -43.28 -27.03
CA VAL A 211 23.00 -42.41 -27.35
C VAL A 211 22.86 -41.12 -28.22
N PRO A 212 23.57 -40.01 -27.85
CA PRO A 212 23.45 -38.66 -28.44
C PRO A 212 24.58 -38.31 -29.43
N THR A 213 24.40 -37.37 -30.37
CA THR A 213 25.53 -36.77 -31.12
C THR A 213 25.21 -35.41 -31.79
N VAL A 214 25.92 -34.37 -31.32
CA VAL A 214 26.47 -33.11 -31.92
C VAL A 214 25.68 -32.16 -32.83
N ALA A 215 25.92 -30.87 -32.56
CA ALA A 215 25.74 -29.70 -33.43
C ALA A 215 26.53 -29.77 -34.74
N PRO A 216 26.16 -28.97 -35.78
CA PRO A 216 26.95 -27.76 -36.03
C PRO A 216 26.18 -26.53 -36.60
N THR A 217 26.90 -25.42 -36.57
CA THR A 217 26.76 -24.06 -37.17
C THR A 217 26.22 -24.00 -38.62
N VAL A 218 25.56 -22.88 -39.02
CA VAL A 218 25.85 -21.98 -40.19
C VAL A 218 24.69 -21.01 -40.55
N ALA A 219 25.04 -19.71 -40.59
CA ALA A 219 24.59 -18.53 -41.38
C ALA A 219 23.09 -18.19 -41.68
N PRO A 220 22.72 -16.89 -41.71
CA PRO A 220 21.41 -16.42 -42.14
C PRO A 220 21.36 -16.22 -43.66
N THR A 221 20.35 -16.80 -44.32
CA THR A 221 20.09 -16.60 -45.76
C THR A 221 18.90 -15.66 -45.96
N ILE A 222 19.15 -14.57 -46.70
CA ILE A 222 18.17 -13.60 -47.21
C ILE A 222 17.37 -14.27 -48.35
N ILE A 223 16.04 -14.17 -48.32
CA ILE A 223 15.15 -14.52 -49.44
C ILE A 223 14.33 -13.27 -49.82
N PRO A 224 14.23 -12.90 -51.11
CA PRO A 224 13.47 -11.73 -51.58
C PRO A 224 11.95 -12.00 -51.65
N PRO A 225 11.11 -10.95 -51.75
CA PRO A 225 9.65 -11.12 -51.83
C PRO A 225 9.22 -11.54 -53.24
N THR A 226 8.59 -12.71 -53.36
CA THR A 226 7.88 -13.11 -54.58
C THR A 226 6.42 -12.65 -54.56
N THR A 227 6.09 -11.82 -55.54
CA THR A 227 4.75 -11.41 -55.94
C THR A 227 4.01 -12.55 -56.66
N ILE A 228 2.78 -12.84 -56.25
CA ILE A 228 1.86 -13.75 -56.96
C ILE A 228 0.66 -12.92 -57.46
N PRO A 229 0.28 -13.00 -58.75
CA PRO A 229 -0.84 -12.25 -59.32
C PRO A 229 -2.21 -12.89 -58.98
N PRO A 230 -3.32 -12.12 -59.01
CA PRO A 230 -4.64 -12.65 -58.71
C PRO A 230 -5.22 -13.40 -59.92
N THR A 231 -5.58 -14.68 -59.72
CA THR A 231 -6.40 -15.45 -60.68
C THR A 231 -7.88 -15.19 -60.46
N LEU A 232 -8.51 -14.59 -61.46
CA LEU A 232 -9.97 -14.48 -61.61
C LEU A 232 -10.54 -15.82 -62.08
N ARG A 233 -11.41 -16.44 -61.27
CA ARG A 233 -12.43 -17.37 -61.79
C ARG A 233 -13.70 -17.29 -60.92
N PRO A 234 -14.87 -16.96 -61.49
CA PRO A 234 -16.13 -16.96 -60.76
C PRO A 234 -16.68 -18.39 -60.68
N THR A 235 -16.89 -18.90 -59.47
CA THR A 235 -17.73 -20.08 -59.23
C THR A 235 -19.16 -19.63 -59.03
N THR A 236 -20.01 -19.86 -60.03
CA THR A 236 -21.45 -19.64 -59.95
C THR A 236 -22.11 -20.81 -59.20
N ILE A 237 -22.50 -20.59 -57.95
CA ILE A 237 -23.43 -21.45 -57.21
C ILE A 237 -24.83 -20.84 -57.38
N PRO A 238 -25.86 -21.62 -57.76
CA PRO A 238 -27.23 -21.10 -57.89
C PRO A 238 -27.82 -20.74 -56.51
N PRO A 239 -28.66 -19.70 -56.41
CA PRO A 239 -29.25 -19.29 -55.14
C PRO A 239 -30.33 -20.30 -54.72
N THR A 240 -30.13 -20.93 -53.57
CA THR A 240 -31.20 -21.62 -52.85
C THR A 240 -32.15 -20.57 -52.27
N LEU A 241 -33.36 -20.50 -52.81
CA LEU A 241 -34.49 -19.77 -52.23
C LEU A 241 -34.98 -20.51 -50.97
N HIS A 242 -34.29 -20.31 -49.86
CA HIS A 242 -34.84 -20.55 -48.53
C HIS A 242 -34.83 -19.23 -47.76
N PRO A 243 -35.96 -18.77 -47.20
CA PRO A 243 -35.96 -17.58 -46.36
C PRO A 243 -35.15 -17.89 -45.10
N THR A 244 -34.04 -17.18 -44.92
CA THR A 244 -33.36 -17.11 -43.62
C THR A 244 -34.35 -16.48 -42.64
N PRO A 245 -34.71 -17.13 -41.51
CA PRO A 245 -35.46 -16.44 -40.48
C PRO A 245 -34.63 -15.23 -40.03
N LYS A 246 -35.25 -14.05 -40.10
CA LYS A 246 -34.74 -12.81 -39.50
C LYS A 246 -34.22 -13.14 -38.09
N PRO A 247 -33.04 -12.64 -37.66
CA PRO A 247 -32.57 -12.84 -36.29
C PRO A 247 -33.71 -12.47 -35.34
N THR A 248 -34.25 -13.46 -34.64
CA THR A 248 -35.18 -13.22 -33.56
C THR A 248 -34.38 -12.40 -32.54
N PRO A 249 -34.74 -11.15 -32.23
CA PRO A 249 -34.15 -10.49 -31.08
C PRO A 249 -34.47 -11.39 -29.89
N ILE A 250 -33.44 -12.00 -29.30
CA ILE A 250 -33.55 -12.52 -27.94
C ILE A 250 -34.09 -11.33 -27.14
N PRO A 251 -35.17 -11.49 -26.36
CA PRO A 251 -35.62 -10.42 -25.50
C PRO A 251 -34.41 -10.06 -24.63
N THR A 252 -33.83 -8.89 -24.81
CA THR A 252 -32.98 -8.28 -23.81
C THR A 252 -33.92 -8.15 -22.62
N GLN A 253 -33.84 -9.10 -21.68
CA GLN A 253 -34.55 -9.01 -20.43
C GLN A 253 -34.23 -7.62 -19.88
N SER A 254 -35.27 -6.89 -19.46
CA SER A 254 -35.07 -5.62 -18.79
C SER A 254 -34.02 -5.81 -17.70
N PRO A 255 -33.04 -4.90 -17.57
CA PRO A 255 -31.98 -5.08 -16.61
C PRO A 255 -32.58 -5.38 -15.24
N SER A 256 -32.17 -6.49 -14.64
CA SER A 256 -32.56 -6.81 -13.27
C SER A 256 -32.11 -5.66 -12.37
N THR A 257 -32.96 -5.24 -11.47
CA THR A 257 -32.63 -4.32 -10.37
C THR A 257 -32.36 -5.14 -9.10
N PRO A 258 -31.60 -4.63 -8.12
CA PRO A 258 -31.37 -5.33 -6.87
C PRO A 258 -32.69 -5.73 -6.18
N ASN A 259 -32.68 -6.84 -5.43
CA ASN A 259 -33.83 -7.28 -4.64
C ASN A 259 -34.07 -6.41 -3.39
N VAL A 260 -33.12 -5.52 -3.06
CA VAL A 260 -33.17 -4.59 -1.94
C VAL A 260 -33.14 -3.17 -2.50
N ASN A 261 -34.25 -2.43 -2.34
CA ASN A 261 -34.33 -1.02 -2.71
C ASN A 261 -33.70 -0.18 -1.60
N ASP A 262 -32.37 -0.16 -1.56
CA ASP A 262 -31.64 0.77 -0.70
C ASP A 262 -31.89 2.21 -1.14
N CYS A 263 -31.69 3.15 -0.21
CA CYS A 263 -31.88 4.59 -0.42
C CYS A 263 -31.19 5.17 -1.65
N TRP A 264 -30.14 4.51 -2.17
CA TRP A 264 -29.34 4.93 -3.32
C TRP A 264 -29.52 4.06 -4.58
N SER A 265 -30.04 2.83 -4.45
CA SER A 265 -30.00 1.81 -5.53
C SER A 265 -31.29 1.72 -6.35
N SER A 266 -32.36 2.40 -5.91
CA SER A 266 -33.67 2.36 -6.56
C SER A 266 -33.62 2.77 -8.04
N GLY A 267 -34.00 1.85 -8.92
CA GLY A 267 -34.03 2.07 -10.38
C GLY A 267 -32.66 2.01 -11.07
N ILE A 268 -31.59 1.66 -10.36
CA ILE A 268 -30.29 1.42 -10.97
C ILE A 268 -30.22 -0.03 -11.45
N PRO A 269 -29.90 -0.28 -12.73
CA PRO A 269 -29.79 -1.63 -13.27
C PRO A 269 -28.50 -2.32 -12.77
N LEU A 270 -28.53 -3.64 -12.52
CA LEU A 270 -27.38 -4.39 -12.00
C LEU A 270 -26.15 -4.43 -12.92
N ASN A 271 -26.35 -4.17 -14.22
CA ASN A 271 -25.25 -4.01 -15.19
C ASN A 271 -24.80 -2.55 -15.34
N ALA A 272 -25.14 -1.67 -14.39
CA ALA A 272 -24.66 -0.30 -14.39
C ALA A 272 -23.13 -0.27 -14.25
N THR A 273 -22.47 0.43 -15.19
CA THR A 273 -21.02 0.66 -15.14
C THR A 273 -20.65 1.89 -14.32
N GLU A 274 -21.64 2.73 -13.98
CA GLU A 274 -21.46 3.95 -13.21
C GLU A 274 -22.64 4.14 -12.26
N ILE A 275 -22.33 4.41 -11.00
CA ILE A 275 -23.30 4.75 -9.95
C ILE A 275 -22.95 6.13 -9.42
N VAL A 276 -23.96 7.00 -9.40
CA VAL A 276 -23.87 8.34 -8.84
C VAL A 276 -24.92 8.48 -7.75
N ILE A 277 -24.47 8.63 -6.51
CA ILE A 277 -25.31 8.89 -5.35
C ILE A 277 -25.35 10.41 -5.15
N PRO A 278 -26.51 11.08 -5.27
CA PRO A 278 -26.59 12.54 -5.23
C PRO A 278 -26.39 13.10 -3.82
N ASP A 279 -26.10 14.40 -3.73
CA ASP A 279 -25.93 15.11 -2.46
C ASP A 279 -27.09 14.89 -1.49
N ASN A 280 -26.79 14.81 -0.19
CA ASN A 280 -27.74 14.64 0.92
C ASN A 280 -28.49 13.31 0.94
N SER A 281 -27.97 12.27 0.27
CA SER A 281 -28.60 10.95 0.21
C SER A 281 -28.21 10.03 1.37
N CYS A 282 -29.07 9.06 1.69
CA CYS A 282 -28.76 7.94 2.57
C CYS A 282 -28.28 8.31 3.98
N ASN A 283 -29.03 9.14 4.71
CA ASN A 283 -28.66 9.65 6.03
C ASN A 283 -29.46 9.05 7.21
N GLY A 284 -30.24 8.00 6.95
CA GLY A 284 -30.94 7.18 7.94
C GLY A 284 -30.00 6.29 8.76
N GLU A 285 -30.54 5.69 9.84
CA GLU A 285 -29.79 4.76 10.70
C GLU A 285 -29.55 3.39 10.03
N GLU A 286 -30.46 2.98 9.15
CA GLU A 286 -30.45 1.68 8.48
C GLU A 286 -29.85 1.76 7.06
N ASP A 287 -29.37 2.94 6.65
CA ASP A 287 -28.85 3.15 5.30
C ASP A 287 -27.44 2.54 5.19
N GLY A 288 -27.28 1.56 4.29
CA GLY A 288 -26.03 0.90 3.96
C GLY A 288 -25.55 1.19 2.54
N LEU A 289 -24.30 0.83 2.27
CA LEU A 289 -23.71 0.84 0.93
C LEU A 289 -23.19 -0.55 0.61
N ASP A 290 -23.98 -1.32 -0.15
CA ASP A 290 -23.61 -2.64 -0.62
C ASP A 290 -23.53 -2.66 -2.15
N LEU A 291 -22.32 -2.85 -2.69
CA LEU A 291 -22.04 -2.85 -4.12
C LEU A 291 -21.90 -4.26 -4.70
N SER A 292 -22.20 -5.29 -3.90
CA SER A 292 -21.96 -6.70 -4.21
C SER A 292 -22.63 -7.18 -5.50
N ASP A 293 -23.84 -6.69 -5.79
CA ASP A 293 -24.60 -7.12 -6.96
C ASP A 293 -24.15 -6.41 -8.27
N TYR A 294 -23.35 -5.34 -8.19
CA TYR A 294 -22.99 -4.48 -9.33
C TYR A 294 -21.68 -4.88 -10.01
N THR A 295 -21.61 -6.13 -10.47
CA THR A 295 -20.37 -6.76 -10.99
C THR A 295 -19.68 -6.07 -12.19
N GLU A 296 -20.36 -5.17 -12.89
CA GLU A 296 -19.81 -4.41 -14.04
C GLU A 296 -19.41 -2.97 -13.67
N LEU A 297 -19.53 -2.59 -12.38
CA LEU A 297 -19.31 -1.23 -11.92
C LEU A 297 -17.85 -0.80 -12.11
N LYS A 298 -17.68 0.33 -12.80
CA LYS A 298 -16.38 0.97 -13.04
C LYS A 298 -16.17 2.25 -12.26
N LYS A 299 -17.25 2.96 -11.97
CA LYS A 299 -17.20 4.27 -11.32
C LYS A 299 -18.26 4.38 -10.23
N LEU A 300 -17.81 4.73 -9.04
CA LEU A 300 -18.67 5.13 -7.93
C LEU A 300 -18.43 6.60 -7.63
N THR A 301 -19.49 7.40 -7.70
CA THR A 301 -19.48 8.78 -7.21
C THR A 301 -20.50 8.92 -6.09
N VAL A 302 -20.06 9.34 -4.91
CA VAL A 302 -20.90 9.71 -3.79
C VAL A 302 -20.86 11.22 -3.64
N GLY A 303 -22.03 11.86 -3.61
CA GLY A 303 -22.17 13.30 -3.44
C GLY A 303 -21.77 13.78 -2.04
N ASN A 304 -22.03 15.05 -1.79
CA ASN A 304 -21.77 15.69 -0.50
C ASN A 304 -22.84 15.29 0.53
N ASN A 305 -22.48 15.29 1.82
CA ASN A 305 -23.42 15.06 2.93
C ASN A 305 -24.19 13.73 2.84
N CYS A 306 -23.55 12.66 2.39
CA CYS A 306 -24.17 11.34 2.26
C CYS A 306 -23.72 10.39 3.39
N PHE A 307 -24.55 9.41 3.75
CA PHE A 307 -24.15 8.34 4.70
C PHE A 307 -23.69 8.87 6.06
N ALA A 308 -24.34 9.91 6.60
CA ALA A 308 -23.96 10.57 7.85
C ALA A 308 -23.77 9.61 9.05
N LYS A 309 -24.54 8.52 9.09
CA LYS A 309 -24.58 7.58 10.22
C LYS A 309 -23.89 6.25 9.96
N LEU A 310 -23.56 5.95 8.70
CA LEU A 310 -22.90 4.70 8.34
C LEU A 310 -21.51 4.68 8.98
N GLY A 311 -21.26 3.66 9.81
CA GLY A 311 -20.02 3.50 10.57
C GLY A 311 -18.98 2.64 9.86
N SER A 312 -19.39 1.62 9.10
CA SER A 312 -18.48 0.74 8.37
C SER A 312 -18.74 0.83 6.87
N VAL A 313 -17.67 0.97 6.09
CA VAL A 313 -17.72 0.94 4.63
C VAL A 313 -16.71 -0.08 4.16
N GLU A 314 -17.21 -1.15 3.54
CA GLU A 314 -16.40 -2.24 3.02
C GLU A 314 -16.63 -2.32 1.51
N ILE A 315 -15.58 -2.08 0.73
CA ILE A 315 -15.60 -2.24 -0.72
C ILE A 315 -14.57 -3.31 -1.05
N ILE A 316 -15.05 -4.55 -1.10
CA ILE A 316 -14.25 -5.77 -1.23
C ILE A 316 -14.54 -6.49 -2.55
N HIS A 317 -13.51 -7.13 -3.11
CA HIS A 317 -13.45 -8.21 -4.12
C HIS A 317 -14.74 -8.61 -4.89
N MET A 318 -15.56 -7.67 -5.35
CA MET A 318 -16.77 -7.99 -6.11
C MET A 318 -16.83 -7.28 -7.47
N ASN A 319 -16.00 -6.25 -7.66
CA ASN A 319 -15.93 -5.46 -8.88
C ASN A 319 -14.49 -5.38 -9.38
N THR A 320 -14.07 -6.39 -10.15
CA THR A 320 -12.74 -6.41 -10.81
C THR A 320 -12.55 -5.26 -11.80
N PHE A 321 -13.59 -4.48 -12.08
CA PHE A 321 -13.57 -3.36 -13.01
C PHE A 321 -13.68 -2.00 -12.32
N LEU A 322 -13.79 -1.92 -10.99
CA LEU A 322 -13.96 -0.65 -10.31
C LEU A 322 -12.66 0.17 -10.41
N GLU A 323 -12.67 1.16 -11.29
CA GLU A 323 -11.51 1.98 -11.67
C GLU A 323 -11.46 3.29 -10.88
N SER A 324 -12.61 3.81 -10.44
CA SER A 324 -12.72 5.13 -9.81
C SER A 324 -13.73 5.15 -8.67
N ILE A 325 -13.31 5.67 -7.52
CA ILE A 325 -14.16 5.98 -6.37
C ILE A 325 -13.97 7.46 -6.01
N ILE A 326 -15.04 8.24 -6.08
CA ILE A 326 -15.06 9.67 -5.72
C ILE A 326 -16.09 9.88 -4.62
N ILE A 327 -15.64 10.33 -3.46
CA ILE A 327 -16.48 10.64 -2.31
C ILE A 327 -16.49 12.16 -2.11
N GLY A 328 -17.69 12.76 -2.07
CA GLY A 328 -17.90 14.17 -1.81
C GLY A 328 -17.54 14.59 -0.39
N MET A 329 -17.71 15.87 -0.10
CA MET A 329 -17.42 16.43 1.22
C MET A 329 -18.47 16.02 2.25
N ASN A 330 -18.04 15.89 3.50
CA ASN A 330 -18.90 15.63 4.65
C ASN A 330 -19.75 14.34 4.53
N SER A 331 -19.20 13.32 3.86
CA SER A 331 -19.86 12.02 3.65
C SER A 331 -19.26 10.94 4.54
N PHE A 332 -20.03 9.92 4.92
CA PHE A 332 -19.58 8.86 5.83
C PHE A 332 -19.04 9.42 7.16
N MET A 333 -19.82 10.26 7.84
CA MET A 333 -19.33 10.87 9.10
C MET A 333 -19.17 9.85 10.23
N GLY A 334 -19.72 8.63 10.12
CA GLY A 334 -19.57 7.58 11.12
C GLY A 334 -20.50 7.71 12.33
N GLY A 335 -21.50 8.58 12.29
CA GLY A 335 -22.41 8.83 13.41
C GLY A 335 -21.67 9.13 14.71
N ASN A 336 -21.95 8.35 15.76
CA ASN A 336 -21.20 8.42 17.02
C ASN A 336 -19.83 7.77 16.86
N SER A 337 -18.75 8.42 17.31
CA SER A 337 -17.40 7.86 17.20
C SER A 337 -17.27 6.53 17.94
N ASN A 338 -17.08 5.45 17.18
CA ASN A 338 -16.90 4.07 17.63
C ASN A 338 -15.58 3.52 17.06
N PRO A 339 -14.74 2.77 17.82
CA PRO A 339 -13.59 2.05 17.27
C PRO A 339 -13.90 1.16 16.07
N ASP A 340 -15.14 0.69 15.93
CA ASP A 340 -15.53 -0.18 14.81
C ASP A 340 -15.84 0.60 13.52
N ASN A 341 -15.76 1.93 13.55
CA ASN A 341 -16.00 2.73 12.36
C ASN A 341 -14.80 2.65 11.41
N THR A 342 -14.90 1.87 10.33
CA THR A 342 -13.75 1.57 9.46
C THR A 342 -14.09 1.70 7.98
N LEU A 343 -13.11 2.19 7.20
CA LEU A 343 -13.12 2.15 5.75
C LEU A 343 -12.15 1.07 5.33
N PHE A 344 -12.68 0.03 4.69
CA PHE A 344 -11.92 -1.10 4.20
C PHE A 344 -12.07 -1.19 2.68
N ILE A 345 -10.97 -0.99 1.97
CA ILE A 345 -10.87 -1.15 0.52
C ILE A 345 -9.89 -2.28 0.27
N TYR A 346 -10.39 -3.39 -0.26
CA TYR A 346 -9.61 -4.62 -0.33
C TYR A 346 -9.76 -5.33 -1.67
N ASP A 347 -8.62 -5.66 -2.27
CA ASP A 347 -8.52 -6.44 -3.51
C ASP A 347 -9.26 -5.78 -4.69
N LEU A 348 -9.04 -4.47 -4.82
CA LEU A 348 -9.50 -3.65 -5.94
C LEU A 348 -8.33 -3.35 -6.87
N ASN A 349 -7.77 -4.39 -7.49
CA ASN A 349 -6.56 -4.27 -8.31
C ASN A 349 -6.72 -3.40 -9.56
N SER A 350 -7.96 -3.10 -9.98
CA SER A 350 -8.25 -2.18 -11.08
C SER A 350 -8.50 -0.74 -10.64
N LEU A 351 -8.55 -0.46 -9.32
CA LEU A 351 -8.79 0.88 -8.81
C LEU A 351 -7.62 1.79 -9.16
N VAL A 352 -7.86 2.77 -10.03
CA VAL A 352 -6.88 3.77 -10.47
C VAL A 352 -6.95 5.01 -9.59
N GLU A 353 -8.15 5.39 -9.19
CA GLU A 353 -8.42 6.66 -8.51
C GLU A 353 -9.34 6.49 -7.30
N LEU A 354 -8.86 6.95 -6.15
CA LEU A 354 -9.65 7.16 -4.94
C LEU A 354 -9.52 8.62 -4.50
N ARG A 355 -10.64 9.34 -4.52
CA ARG A 355 -10.74 10.72 -4.02
C ARG A 355 -11.74 10.81 -2.88
N ILE A 356 -11.34 11.42 -1.79
CA ILE A 356 -12.17 11.64 -0.61
C ILE A 356 -12.20 13.13 -0.29
N GLY A 357 -13.38 13.75 -0.40
CA GLY A 357 -13.59 15.14 -0.03
C GLY A 357 -13.42 15.40 1.47
N ARG A 358 -13.17 16.65 1.85
CA ARG A 358 -12.96 17.08 3.24
C ARG A 358 -14.11 16.69 4.17
N TYR A 359 -13.81 16.54 5.45
CA TYR A 359 -14.72 16.20 6.55
C TYR A 359 -15.36 14.80 6.47
N SER A 360 -15.12 14.06 5.38
CA SER A 360 -15.60 12.69 5.21
C SER A 360 -14.84 11.71 6.09
N PHE A 361 -15.49 10.64 6.55
CA PHE A 361 -14.87 9.64 7.45
C PHE A 361 -14.31 10.25 8.75
N SER A 362 -14.87 11.36 9.23
CA SER A 362 -14.33 12.11 10.39
C SER A 362 -14.31 11.31 11.69
N ASN A 363 -15.32 10.46 11.93
CA ASN A 363 -15.36 9.56 13.10
C ASN A 363 -14.88 8.13 12.82
N TYR A 364 -14.18 7.90 11.70
CA TYR A 364 -13.62 6.58 11.39
C TYR A 364 -12.27 6.40 12.10
N SER A 365 -12.08 5.21 12.66
CA SER A 365 -10.89 4.80 13.40
C SER A 365 -9.80 4.21 12.50
N LEU A 366 -10.15 3.78 11.28
CA LEU A 366 -9.23 3.14 10.35
C LEU A 366 -9.63 3.42 8.90
N CYS A 367 -8.62 3.76 8.09
CA CYS A 367 -8.63 3.63 6.65
C CYS A 367 -7.61 2.55 6.29
N ASP A 368 -8.09 1.43 5.74
CA ASP A 368 -7.24 0.33 5.27
C ASP A 368 -7.49 0.14 3.76
N ILE A 369 -6.42 0.34 2.99
CA ILE A 369 -6.39 0.10 1.55
C ILE A 369 -5.33 -0.98 1.32
N THR A 370 -5.79 -2.15 0.91
CA THR A 370 -4.94 -3.33 0.72
C THR A 370 -5.24 -3.97 -0.64
N TYR A 371 -4.20 -4.34 -1.41
CA TYR A 371 -4.34 -4.91 -2.76
C TYR A 371 -5.10 -3.98 -3.72
N ALA A 372 -4.50 -2.85 -4.08
CA ALA A 372 -5.01 -1.94 -5.10
C ALA A 372 -3.89 -1.58 -6.09
N ASP A 373 -3.48 -2.57 -6.88
CA ASP A 373 -2.28 -2.53 -7.72
C ASP A 373 -2.25 -1.39 -8.76
N ALA A 374 -3.42 -1.08 -9.33
CA ALA A 374 -3.57 -0.02 -10.32
C ALA A 374 -3.61 1.38 -9.71
N LEU A 375 -3.61 1.54 -8.37
CA LEU A 375 -3.84 2.83 -7.74
C LEU A 375 -2.74 3.81 -8.12
N GLU A 376 -3.15 4.90 -8.77
CA GLU A 376 -2.32 6.01 -9.21
C GLU A 376 -2.61 7.26 -8.40
N VAL A 377 -3.89 7.49 -8.09
CA VAL A 377 -4.35 8.68 -7.38
C VAL A 377 -5.03 8.27 -6.08
N LEU A 378 -4.42 8.68 -4.96
CA LEU A 378 -5.05 8.69 -3.64
C LEU A 378 -5.10 10.13 -3.14
N GLU A 379 -6.28 10.73 -3.16
CA GLU A 379 -6.50 12.10 -2.66
C GLU A 379 -7.46 12.07 -1.47
N ILE A 380 -7.06 12.66 -0.35
CA ILE A 380 -7.87 12.79 0.85
C ILE A 380 -7.83 14.25 1.29
N GLY A 381 -8.98 14.93 1.20
CA GLY A 381 -9.14 16.35 1.48
C GLY A 381 -8.78 17.26 0.30
N ASN A 382 -8.40 18.50 0.59
CA ASN A 382 -7.95 19.48 -0.39
C ASN A 382 -6.61 20.10 0.05
N VAL A 383 -5.75 20.42 -0.91
CA VAL A 383 -4.44 21.04 -0.63
C VAL A 383 -4.63 22.42 0.00
N ASN A 384 -3.86 22.72 1.05
CA ASN A 384 -3.90 23.97 1.82
C ASN A 384 -5.20 24.26 2.60
N GLU A 385 -6.07 23.27 2.77
CA GLU A 385 -7.31 23.44 3.55
C GLU A 385 -7.41 22.37 4.64
N ASP A 386 -7.98 22.74 5.79
CA ASP A 386 -8.17 21.77 6.88
C ASP A 386 -9.10 20.64 6.42
N SER A 387 -8.58 19.41 6.44
CA SER A 387 -9.27 18.25 5.90
C SER A 387 -10.24 17.62 6.90
N PHE A 388 -9.81 17.40 8.15
CA PHE A 388 -10.56 16.65 9.18
C PHE A 388 -11.04 15.24 8.76
N ASN A 389 -10.53 14.70 7.66
CA ASN A 389 -10.76 13.31 7.29
C ASN A 389 -10.03 12.41 8.28
N PHE A 390 -10.67 11.31 8.71
CA PHE A 390 -10.10 10.34 9.64
C PHE A 390 -9.48 11.01 10.87
N GLN A 391 -10.22 11.93 11.51
CA GLN A 391 -9.67 12.83 12.52
C GLN A 391 -8.93 12.09 13.64
N TYR A 392 -9.38 10.89 14.01
CA TYR A 392 -8.76 10.00 15.02
C TYR A 392 -8.32 8.66 14.43
N GLY A 393 -8.32 8.55 13.09
CA GLY A 393 -8.14 7.30 12.39
C GLY A 393 -6.67 6.96 12.18
N SER A 394 -6.41 5.67 12.05
CA SER A 394 -5.13 5.15 11.53
C SER A 394 -5.22 5.00 10.01
N LEU A 395 -4.08 5.07 9.33
CA LEU A 395 -3.98 4.76 7.90
C LEU A 395 -3.10 3.53 7.69
N LYS A 396 -3.60 2.60 6.89
CA LYS A 396 -2.86 1.42 6.44
C LYS A 396 -2.96 1.31 4.92
N LEU A 397 -1.80 1.34 4.27
CA LEU A 397 -1.63 1.13 2.83
C LEU A 397 -0.72 -0.08 2.65
N THR A 398 -1.25 -1.16 2.06
CA THR A 398 -0.53 -2.43 1.91
C THR A 398 -0.64 -2.99 0.49
N CYS A 399 0.47 -3.40 -0.12
CA CYS A 399 0.49 -4.07 -1.43
C CYS A 399 -0.30 -3.29 -2.49
N LEU A 400 0.11 -2.06 -2.79
CA LEU A 400 -0.53 -1.20 -3.82
C LEU A 400 0.15 -1.29 -5.19
N ALA A 401 0.91 -2.37 -5.39
CA ALA A 401 1.45 -2.80 -6.67
C ALA A 401 2.00 -4.22 -6.50
N MET A 402 1.47 -5.19 -7.23
CA MET A 402 2.10 -6.49 -7.37
C MET A 402 3.50 -6.32 -7.98
N THR A 403 4.52 -6.64 -7.18
CA THR A 403 5.77 -7.10 -7.75
C THR A 403 5.52 -8.53 -8.21
N SER A 404 5.43 -8.76 -9.51
CA SER A 404 5.43 -10.13 -10.04
C SER A 404 6.80 -10.73 -9.72
N VAL A 405 6.91 -11.41 -8.58
CA VAL A 405 8.06 -12.26 -8.28
C VAL A 405 7.90 -13.47 -9.20
N SER A 406 8.47 -13.35 -10.40
CA SER A 406 8.58 -14.48 -11.32
C SER A 406 9.46 -15.51 -10.64
N SER A 407 8.88 -16.67 -10.31
CA SER A 407 9.57 -17.80 -9.68
C SER A 407 10.59 -18.43 -10.61
#